data_AF-A0A965K5R5-F1
#
_entry.id   AF-A0A965K5R5-F1
#
_cell.length_a   1.000
_cell.length_b   1.000
_cell.length_c   1.000
_cell.angle_alpha   90.00
_cell.angle_beta   90.00
_cell.angle_gamma   90.00
#
_symmetry.space_group_name_H-M   'P 1'
#
loop_
_entity.id
_entity.type
_entity.pdbx_description
1 polymer ?
#
loop_
_entity_poly.entity_id
_entity_poly.type
_entity_poly.pdbx_seq_one_letter_code
_entity_poly.pdbx_strand_id
1 'polypeptide(L)'
;MSSRNATLKLNDKDIVLPIIVGTEGEHAVDVRKLRDETMYVTFDDGYANTGACESKVTFIDGDKGILRYRGYSIEELAEKSTFIETAYLLIYGELPNAAQLTKFKTQILDNSQVHDGIRIAVSGFPGSAHPMAVLSATLNTLGCYNPDLGTNERAHDLAKFDETAAVLISKVRTLAALAHRAKEGEPPVYPKPGLDYCSNFLHLLFSQPNADYQVHPEVAKALDLILLLHADHEQNCSTSTVRMVASGGANLFPSVSAGVCALWGPLHGGANQAVIEMLQDIHASGDDGSKFIADAKDKTKNVRLMGFGHRVYKNYDPRAKIIKAQCDRVLKVLGINDPLLAIAMRLEEAALNDPYFKQRNLYPNVDFYSGIILKAIGIPSEMFTVIFAIGRMPGWISHWREIAENPKQKIHRPRQIVAAVIPAFREGAEIARVVSAVKVYLPMVLVVDDCSPDDTSAQAQSVGALVLRHEVNRGKGAAIKTAFKKLAEMGYTHGITLDGDGQHDPEQIPLFLEALQEDAVSLVVGNRFSNPRGMPRVRRLVNASMSWLISRICRTSIPDSQCGFRAMAVDNPAVLQAKSDHYDYETEVLILTARAKGKIRSVPVKTIYRDEVSKIHPVRDTVRFFKLLWRI
;
A
#
# COMPACT_ATOMS: atom_id res chain seq x y z
N MET A 1 36.62 -15.45 -4.82
CA MET A 1 35.22 -15.88 -5.06
C MET A 1 34.82 -15.37 -6.43
N SER A 2 34.38 -16.23 -7.36
CA SER A 2 33.93 -15.75 -8.68
C SER A 2 32.70 -14.86 -8.49
N SER A 3 32.64 -13.72 -9.16
CA SER A 3 31.45 -12.87 -9.17
C SER A 3 30.27 -13.68 -9.71
N ARG A 4 29.26 -13.94 -8.87
CA ARG A 4 28.01 -14.56 -9.31
C ARG A 4 27.16 -13.48 -9.96
N ASN A 5 26.86 -13.64 -11.24
CA ASN A 5 26.05 -12.71 -12.01
C ASN A 5 24.88 -13.44 -12.66
N ALA A 6 23.74 -12.77 -12.78
CA ALA A 6 22.65 -13.16 -13.66
C ALA A 6 22.80 -12.43 -15.00
N THR A 7 22.25 -13.01 -16.07
CA THR A 7 22.18 -12.34 -17.39
C THR A 7 20.72 -12.11 -17.72
N LEU A 8 20.36 -10.84 -17.93
CA LEU A 8 19.05 -10.43 -18.44
C LEU A 8 19.21 -10.05 -19.91
N LYS A 9 18.58 -10.81 -20.80
CA LYS A 9 18.56 -10.50 -22.23
C LYS A 9 17.40 -9.57 -22.55
N LEU A 10 17.70 -8.35 -23.01
CA LEU A 10 16.72 -7.37 -23.47
C LEU A 10 16.98 -7.06 -24.94
N ASN A 11 16.07 -7.51 -25.82
CA ASN A 11 16.25 -7.50 -27.27
C ASN A 11 17.57 -8.21 -27.65
N ASP A 12 18.46 -7.52 -28.36
CA ASP A 12 19.77 -8.04 -28.78
C ASP A 12 20.90 -7.72 -27.80
N LYS A 13 20.59 -7.29 -26.58
CA LYS A 13 21.59 -6.93 -25.55
C LYS A 13 21.50 -7.85 -24.33
N ASP A 14 22.65 -8.38 -23.94
CA ASP A 14 22.82 -9.10 -22.68
C ASP A 14 23.27 -8.12 -21.59
N ILE A 15 22.48 -8.01 -20.52
CA ILE A 15 22.75 -7.17 -19.35
C ILE A 15 23.21 -8.06 -18.20
N VAL A 16 24.40 -7.80 -17.67
CA VAL A 16 24.99 -8.55 -16.57
C VAL A 16 24.58 -7.90 -15.25
N LEU A 17 23.81 -8.60 -14.43
CA LEU A 17 23.29 -8.13 -13.15
C LEU A 17 23.99 -8.86 -11.99
N PRO A 18 24.57 -8.17 -11.00
CA PRO A 18 25.17 -8.82 -9.84
C PRO A 18 24.16 -9.63 -9.03
N ILE A 19 24.62 -10.74 -8.43
CA ILE A 19 23.84 -11.50 -7.44
C ILE A 19 24.32 -11.14 -6.04
N ILE A 20 23.40 -10.69 -5.19
CA ILE A 20 23.61 -10.51 -3.75
C ILE A 20 23.18 -11.79 -3.05
N VAL A 21 24.00 -12.24 -2.10
CA VAL A 21 23.71 -13.43 -1.28
C VAL A 21 23.59 -13.00 0.18
N GLY A 22 22.44 -13.27 0.79
CA GLY A 22 22.17 -13.00 2.20
C GLY A 22 22.90 -13.98 3.13
N THR A 23 22.90 -13.67 4.43
CA THR A 23 23.57 -14.48 5.44
C THR A 23 22.94 -15.85 5.64
N GLU A 24 21.68 -16.03 5.24
CA GLU A 24 20.93 -17.29 5.33
C GLU A 24 20.80 -17.97 3.96
N GLY A 25 21.59 -17.52 2.96
CA GLY A 25 21.64 -18.10 1.63
C GLY A 25 20.54 -17.60 0.68
N GLU A 26 19.87 -16.51 1.01
CA GLU A 26 18.91 -15.84 0.14
C GLU A 26 19.62 -15.26 -1.09
N HIS A 27 18.96 -15.29 -2.24
CA HIS A 27 19.52 -14.78 -3.49
C HIS A 27 18.69 -13.60 -4.00
N ALA A 28 19.35 -12.48 -4.27
CA ALA A 28 18.73 -11.31 -4.90
C ALA A 28 19.51 -10.90 -6.15
N VAL A 29 18.79 -10.55 -7.23
CA VAL A 29 19.38 -9.95 -8.43
C VAL A 29 19.41 -8.44 -8.25
N ASP A 30 20.60 -7.84 -8.30
CA ASP A 30 20.76 -6.39 -8.12
C ASP A 30 20.36 -5.63 -9.39
N VAL A 31 19.18 -5.03 -9.35
CA VAL A 31 18.61 -4.23 -10.45
C VAL A 31 18.78 -2.72 -10.26
N ARG A 32 19.61 -2.26 -9.30
CA ARG A 32 19.73 -0.82 -8.98
C ARG A 32 20.18 0.05 -10.15
N LYS A 33 20.97 -0.51 -11.08
CA LYS A 33 21.45 0.19 -12.29
C LYS A 33 20.62 -0.12 -13.55
N LEU A 34 19.68 -1.06 -13.47
CA LEU A 34 18.95 -1.57 -14.65
C LEU A 34 18.32 -0.43 -15.46
N ARG A 35 17.66 0.50 -14.79
CA ARG A 35 17.00 1.62 -15.46
C ARG A 35 17.97 2.60 -16.10
N ASP A 36 19.05 2.94 -15.41
CA ASP A 36 20.03 3.90 -15.92
C ASP A 36 20.77 3.35 -17.14
N GLU A 37 20.92 2.01 -17.22
CA GLU A 37 21.61 1.34 -18.33
C GLU A 37 20.68 0.99 -19.50
N THR A 38 19.39 0.77 -19.25
CA THR A 38 18.49 0.17 -20.25
C THR A 38 17.20 0.94 -20.50
N MET A 39 16.86 1.90 -19.64
CA MET A 39 15.55 2.57 -19.56
C MET A 39 14.38 1.67 -19.12
N TYR A 40 14.60 0.37 -18.86
CA TYR A 40 13.58 -0.54 -18.34
C TYR A 40 13.43 -0.42 -16.82
N VAL A 41 12.23 -0.75 -16.34
CA VAL A 41 11.93 -1.00 -14.93
C VAL A 41 11.41 -2.43 -14.78
N THR A 42 11.55 -3.01 -13.59
CA THR A 42 10.81 -4.24 -13.26
C THR A 42 9.34 -3.90 -13.03
N PHE A 43 8.46 -4.85 -13.35
CA PHE A 43 7.04 -4.79 -13.02
C PHE A 43 6.71 -5.92 -12.05
N ASP A 44 6.42 -5.57 -10.80
CA ASP A 44 6.16 -6.51 -9.71
C ASP A 44 5.11 -5.91 -8.77
N ASP A 45 3.87 -5.82 -9.26
CA ASP A 45 2.76 -5.30 -8.47
C ASP A 45 2.56 -6.17 -7.21
N GLY A 46 2.56 -5.53 -6.04
CA GLY A 46 2.56 -6.20 -4.75
C GLY A 46 3.92 -6.65 -4.20
N TYR A 47 5.04 -6.37 -4.90
CA TYR A 47 6.42 -6.59 -4.44
C TYR A 47 6.78 -8.04 -4.11
N ALA A 48 6.08 -9.03 -4.68
CA ALA A 48 6.26 -10.43 -4.36
C ALA A 48 7.66 -10.98 -4.70
N ASN A 49 8.35 -10.37 -5.65
CA ASN A 49 9.69 -10.75 -6.12
C ASN A 49 10.74 -9.67 -5.86
N THR A 50 10.37 -8.59 -5.16
CA THR A 50 11.23 -7.42 -4.96
C THR A 50 11.75 -7.37 -3.53
N GLY A 51 13.03 -7.73 -3.34
CA GLY A 51 13.75 -7.47 -2.09
C GLY A 51 13.99 -5.97 -1.91
N ALA A 52 13.08 -5.30 -1.20
CA ALA A 52 13.06 -3.84 -1.11
C ALA A 52 14.18 -3.23 -0.25
N CYS A 53 14.82 -4.03 0.62
CA CYS A 53 15.88 -3.54 1.49
C CYS A 53 16.81 -4.62 2.01
N GLU A 54 17.99 -4.18 2.47
CA GLU A 54 18.81 -4.91 3.42
C GLU A 54 18.25 -4.70 4.84
N SER A 55 18.21 -5.75 5.64
CA SER A 55 17.79 -5.69 7.05
C SER A 55 18.53 -6.72 7.88
N LYS A 56 18.68 -6.44 9.18
CA LYS A 56 19.28 -7.33 10.18
C LYS A 56 18.31 -7.65 11.33
N VAL A 57 17.04 -7.26 11.22
CA VAL A 57 16.05 -7.35 12.32
C VAL A 57 15.52 -8.76 12.46
N THR A 58 14.91 -9.27 11.40
CA THR A 58 14.17 -10.53 11.41
C THR A 58 14.48 -11.32 10.15
N PHE A 59 14.52 -12.63 10.29
CA PHE A 59 14.64 -13.57 9.17
C PHE A 59 13.46 -14.55 9.20
N ILE A 60 12.92 -14.85 8.01
CA ILE A 60 11.85 -15.83 7.83
C ILE A 60 12.21 -16.79 6.69
N ASP A 61 12.14 -18.10 6.98
CA ASP A 61 12.05 -19.14 5.96
C ASP A 61 10.66 -19.77 6.02
N GLY A 62 9.77 -19.32 5.13
CA GLY A 62 8.39 -19.77 5.08
C GLY A 62 8.23 -21.25 4.70
N ASP A 63 9.18 -21.81 3.97
CA ASP A 63 9.13 -23.21 3.55
C ASP A 63 9.54 -24.13 4.69
N LYS A 64 10.51 -23.71 5.50
CA LYS A 64 10.98 -24.46 6.67
C LYS A 64 10.26 -24.12 7.98
N GLY A 65 9.42 -23.09 7.99
CA GLY A 65 8.75 -22.63 9.22
C GLY A 65 9.71 -21.99 10.21
N ILE A 66 10.74 -21.28 9.73
CA ILE A 66 11.73 -20.62 10.59
C ILE A 66 11.34 -19.15 10.75
N LEU A 67 11.34 -18.67 11.99
CA LEU A 67 11.28 -17.26 12.35
C LEU A 67 12.39 -16.96 13.34
N ARG A 68 13.23 -15.96 13.04
CA ARG A 68 14.29 -15.51 13.94
C ARG A 68 14.26 -14.01 14.14
N TYR A 69 14.38 -13.57 15.39
CA TYR A 69 14.64 -12.17 15.73
C TYR A 69 16.10 -12.02 16.10
N ARG A 70 16.86 -11.20 15.35
CA ARG A 70 18.31 -10.99 15.54
C ARG A 70 19.11 -12.31 15.64
N GLY A 71 18.69 -13.34 14.90
CA GLY A 71 19.31 -14.67 14.89
C GLY A 71 18.78 -15.65 15.93
N TYR A 72 18.05 -15.21 16.96
CA TYR A 72 17.43 -16.09 17.94
C TYR A 72 16.13 -16.68 17.39
N SER A 73 15.93 -17.99 17.56
CA SER A 73 14.67 -18.65 17.18
C SER A 73 13.49 -18.12 17.98
N ILE A 74 12.31 -18.04 17.36
CA ILE A 74 11.11 -17.59 18.06
C ILE A 74 10.73 -18.53 19.21
N GLU A 75 11.01 -19.82 19.08
CA GLU A 75 10.80 -20.84 20.12
C GLU A 75 11.64 -20.55 21.36
N GLU A 76 12.93 -20.25 21.17
CA GLU A 76 13.83 -19.92 22.27
C GLU A 76 13.41 -18.64 23.00
N LEU A 77 13.04 -17.60 22.25
CA LEU A 77 12.57 -16.35 22.83
C LEU A 77 11.26 -16.54 23.60
N ALA A 78 10.31 -17.29 23.04
CA ALA A 78 9.04 -17.56 23.71
C ALA A 78 9.20 -18.38 25.00
N GLU A 79 10.22 -19.24 25.09
CA GLU A 79 10.48 -20.05 26.28
C GLU A 79 11.26 -19.28 27.36
N LYS A 80 12.26 -18.47 26.95
CA LYS A 80 13.29 -17.93 27.85
C LYS A 80 13.28 -16.41 28.02
N SER A 81 12.48 -15.68 27.25
CA SER A 81 12.46 -14.22 27.23
C SER A 81 11.06 -13.68 27.55
N THR A 82 11.00 -12.40 27.87
CA THR A 82 9.76 -11.61 27.97
C THR A 82 9.56 -10.74 26.74
N PHE A 83 8.35 -10.17 26.59
CA PHE A 83 8.09 -9.17 25.53
C PHE A 83 9.07 -7.99 25.60
N ILE A 84 9.37 -7.48 26.81
CA ILE A 84 10.24 -6.30 26.97
C ILE A 84 11.70 -6.58 26.64
N GLU A 85 12.20 -7.76 26.99
CA GLU A 85 13.54 -8.22 26.56
C GLU A 85 13.60 -8.41 25.04
N THR A 86 12.55 -8.97 24.44
CA THR A 86 12.45 -9.14 22.98
C THR A 86 12.35 -7.79 22.27
N ALA A 87 11.60 -6.84 22.83
CA ALA A 87 11.51 -5.48 22.31
C ALA A 87 12.89 -4.79 22.33
N TYR A 88 13.64 -4.95 23.43
CA TYR A 88 15.01 -4.46 23.52
C TYR A 88 15.91 -5.11 22.45
N LEU A 89 15.87 -6.44 22.34
CA LEU A 89 16.61 -7.20 21.32
C LEU A 89 16.35 -6.67 19.91
N LEU A 90 15.08 -6.48 19.55
CA LEU A 90 14.70 -5.97 18.24
C LEU A 90 15.26 -4.55 18.02
N ILE A 91 15.07 -3.64 18.98
CA ILE A 91 15.43 -2.22 18.84
C ILE A 91 16.95 -2.01 18.83
N TYR A 92 17.70 -2.80 19.60
CA TYR A 92 19.14 -2.60 19.86
C TYR A 92 20.06 -3.63 19.22
N GLY A 93 19.52 -4.74 18.74
CA GLY A 93 20.28 -5.79 18.04
C GLY A 93 20.80 -6.90 18.94
N GLU A 94 20.88 -6.69 20.25
CA GLU A 94 21.43 -7.63 21.23
C GLU A 94 20.50 -7.73 22.45
N LEU A 95 20.54 -8.87 23.15
CA LEU A 95 19.79 -9.05 24.40
C LEU A 95 20.34 -8.11 25.49
N PRO A 96 19.48 -7.51 26.33
CA PRO A 96 19.94 -6.64 27.40
C PRO A 96 20.60 -7.44 28.53
N ASN A 97 21.66 -6.90 29.13
CA ASN A 97 22.08 -7.33 30.46
C ASN A 97 21.12 -6.79 31.54
N ALA A 98 21.27 -7.25 32.79
CA ALA A 98 20.36 -6.89 33.89
C ALA A 98 20.26 -5.37 34.15
N ALA A 99 21.36 -4.62 33.99
CA ALA A 99 21.36 -3.17 34.18
C ALA A 99 20.65 -2.45 33.03
N GLN A 100 20.89 -2.88 31.79
CA GLN A 100 20.20 -2.37 30.59
C GLN A 100 18.71 -2.64 30.65
N LEU A 101 18.31 -3.86 31.03
CA LEU A 101 16.91 -4.24 31.15
C LEU A 101 16.19 -3.43 32.23
N THR A 102 16.82 -3.27 33.40
CA THR A 102 16.27 -2.43 34.48
C THR A 102 16.10 -0.98 34.01
N LYS A 103 17.13 -0.40 33.38
CA LYS A 103 17.06 0.96 32.83
C LYS A 103 15.92 1.11 31.83
N PHE A 104 15.78 0.17 30.89
CA PHE A 104 14.74 0.22 29.86
C PHE A 104 13.34 0.08 30.47
N LYS A 105 13.15 -0.84 31.43
CA LYS A 105 11.89 -0.98 32.18
C LYS A 105 11.52 0.30 32.93
N THR A 106 12.50 0.93 33.58
CA THR A 106 12.30 2.21 34.27
C THR A 106 11.89 3.31 33.29
N GLN A 107 12.60 3.47 32.16
CA GLN A 107 12.24 4.45 31.14
C GLN A 107 10.83 4.23 30.58
N ILE A 108 10.42 2.98 30.37
CA ILE A 108 9.05 2.66 29.96
C ILE A 108 8.06 3.06 31.07
N LEU A 109 8.33 2.70 32.32
CA LEU A 109 7.43 3.05 33.43
C LEU A 109 7.29 4.56 33.60
N ASP A 110 8.39 5.31 33.57
CA ASP A 110 8.42 6.76 33.76
C ASP A 110 7.65 7.50 32.66
N ASN A 111 7.57 6.91 31.46
CA ASN A 111 6.85 7.49 30.33
C ASN A 111 5.38 7.04 30.22
N SER A 112 4.86 6.27 31.18
CA SER A 112 3.56 5.60 31.07
C SER A 112 2.33 6.51 31.12
N GLN A 113 2.40 7.65 31.81
CA GLN A 113 1.31 8.63 31.87
C GLN A 113 1.20 9.43 30.57
N VAL A 114 0.00 9.83 30.18
CA VAL A 114 -0.21 10.72 29.01
C VAL A 114 -0.58 12.12 29.47
N HIS A 115 -0.25 13.13 28.66
CA HIS A 115 -0.68 14.50 28.92
C HIS A 115 -2.21 14.58 28.91
N ASP A 116 -2.80 15.39 29.80
CA ASP A 116 -4.26 15.45 29.98
C ASP A 116 -5.00 15.85 28.70
N GLY A 117 -4.41 16.74 27.90
CA GLY A 117 -4.92 17.09 26.57
C GLY A 117 -5.06 15.90 25.61
N ILE A 118 -4.17 14.89 25.69
CA ILE A 118 -4.32 13.65 24.90
C ILE A 118 -5.50 12.84 25.43
N ARG A 119 -5.64 12.72 26.75
CA ARG A 119 -6.78 12.02 27.37
C ARG A 119 -8.10 12.66 26.96
N ILE A 120 -8.19 13.99 27.00
CA ILE A 120 -9.37 14.74 26.53
C ILE A 120 -9.61 14.50 25.05
N ALA A 121 -8.57 14.51 24.22
CA ALA A 121 -8.69 14.21 22.79
C ALA A 121 -9.24 12.80 22.53
N VAL A 122 -8.79 11.79 23.30
CA VAL A 122 -9.33 10.42 23.24
C VAL A 122 -10.82 10.40 23.61
N SER A 123 -11.21 11.09 24.69
CA SER A 123 -12.62 11.18 25.11
C SER A 123 -13.51 11.98 24.15
N GLY A 124 -12.92 12.78 23.25
CA GLY A 124 -13.64 13.54 22.22
C GLY A 124 -14.05 12.72 21.00
N PHE A 125 -13.54 11.51 20.82
CA PHE A 125 -13.98 10.61 19.76
C PHE A 125 -15.41 10.08 20.04
N PRO A 126 -16.25 9.86 19.02
CA PRO A 126 -17.56 9.26 19.23
C PRO A 126 -17.42 7.82 19.75
N GLY A 127 -18.35 7.36 20.58
CA GLY A 127 -18.33 5.97 21.10
C GLY A 127 -18.42 4.87 20.02
N SER A 128 -18.85 5.24 18.81
CA SER A 128 -18.82 4.35 17.64
C SER A 128 -17.45 4.27 16.96
N ALA A 129 -16.47 5.07 17.36
CA ALA A 129 -15.13 5.04 16.78
C ALA A 129 -14.45 3.69 17.02
N HIS A 130 -13.80 3.18 15.97
CA HIS A 130 -13.04 1.94 16.07
C HIS A 130 -11.72 2.20 16.84
N PRO A 131 -11.32 1.36 17.81
CA PRO A 131 -10.11 1.57 18.61
C PRO A 131 -8.83 1.77 17.78
N MET A 132 -8.67 1.06 16.65
CA MET A 132 -7.54 1.26 15.73
C MET A 132 -7.44 2.69 15.17
N ALA A 133 -8.58 3.33 14.83
CA ALA A 133 -8.60 4.70 14.32
C ALA A 133 -8.16 5.71 15.40
N VAL A 134 -8.65 5.48 16.63
CA VAL A 134 -8.28 6.30 17.79
C VAL A 134 -6.79 6.12 18.10
N LEU A 135 -6.29 4.88 18.08
CA LEU A 135 -4.87 4.58 18.32
C LEU A 135 -3.96 5.24 17.27
N SER A 136 -4.27 5.10 15.98
CA SER A 136 -3.46 5.72 14.92
C SER A 136 -3.43 7.25 15.06
N ALA A 137 -4.58 7.87 15.33
CA ALA A 137 -4.66 9.32 15.50
C ALA A 137 -3.87 9.79 16.73
N THR A 138 -4.04 9.11 17.86
CA THR A 138 -3.43 9.52 19.13
C THR A 138 -1.93 9.27 19.20
N LEU A 139 -1.42 8.23 18.53
CA LEU A 139 0.03 8.02 18.35
C LEU A 139 0.69 9.15 17.55
N ASN A 140 0.02 9.68 16.53
CA ASN A 140 0.53 10.84 15.80
C ASN A 140 0.46 12.12 16.67
N THR A 141 -0.68 12.33 17.36
CA THR A 141 -0.86 13.43 18.32
C THR A 141 0.20 13.41 19.42
N LEU A 142 0.72 12.25 19.80
CA LEU A 142 1.77 12.14 20.81
C LEU A 142 3.02 12.95 20.43
N GLY A 143 3.37 13.03 19.13
CA GLY A 143 4.47 13.87 18.66
C GLY A 143 4.25 15.36 18.95
N CYS A 144 3.00 15.84 18.91
CA CYS A 144 2.66 17.24 19.23
C CYS A 144 2.94 17.60 20.71
N TYR A 145 2.87 16.61 21.61
CA TYR A 145 3.18 16.78 23.03
C TYR A 145 4.64 16.45 23.36
N ASN A 146 5.42 16.00 22.38
CA ASN A 146 6.84 15.67 22.51
C ASN A 146 7.63 16.28 21.34
N PRO A 147 7.57 17.62 21.12
CA PRO A 147 8.14 18.26 19.93
C PRO A 147 9.66 18.07 19.80
N ASP A 148 10.38 17.94 20.92
CA ASP A 148 11.83 17.65 20.93
C ASP A 148 12.16 16.20 20.52
N LEU A 149 11.17 15.28 20.51
CA LEU A 149 11.37 13.86 20.21
C LEU A 149 10.98 13.49 18.76
N GLY A 150 10.45 14.44 17.99
CA GLY A 150 9.97 14.23 16.64
C GLY A 150 10.06 15.49 15.78
N THR A 151 11.27 15.89 15.44
CA THR A 151 11.56 17.15 14.73
C THR A 151 11.55 17.01 13.22
N ASN A 152 11.64 15.77 12.70
CA ASN A 152 11.98 15.45 11.30
C ASN A 152 13.40 15.86 10.91
N GLU A 153 14.25 16.21 11.90
CA GLU A 153 15.68 16.40 11.69
C GLU A 153 16.40 15.13 12.12
N ARG A 154 16.82 14.33 11.14
CA ARG A 154 17.31 12.96 11.37
C ARG A 154 18.38 12.85 12.44
N ALA A 155 19.35 13.76 12.45
CA ALA A 155 20.44 13.74 13.43
C ALA A 155 19.93 13.98 14.86
N HIS A 156 18.97 14.89 15.03
CA HIS A 156 18.35 15.19 16.30
C HIS A 156 17.44 14.04 16.76
N ASP A 157 16.58 13.54 15.87
CA ASP A 157 15.68 12.41 16.16
C ASP A 157 16.48 11.15 16.57
N LEU A 158 17.64 10.91 15.95
CA LEU A 158 18.54 9.82 16.33
C LEU A 158 19.21 10.05 17.69
N ALA A 159 19.61 11.29 18.00
CA ALA A 159 20.20 11.61 19.31
C ALA A 159 19.21 11.40 20.47
N LYS A 160 17.90 11.50 20.20
CA LYS A 160 16.81 11.30 21.16
C LYS A 160 16.11 9.95 21.03
N PHE A 161 16.61 9.06 20.17
CA PHE A 161 15.92 7.83 19.78
C PHE A 161 15.51 6.94 20.96
N ASP A 162 16.38 6.75 21.95
CA ASP A 162 16.09 5.90 23.12
C ASP A 162 14.89 6.41 23.92
N GLU A 163 14.78 7.74 24.07
CA GLU A 163 13.66 8.39 24.75
C GLU A 163 12.37 8.23 23.93
N THR A 164 12.43 8.51 22.63
CA THR A 164 11.28 8.34 21.72
C THR A 164 10.79 6.89 21.66
N ALA A 165 11.70 5.92 21.63
CA ALA A 165 11.38 4.50 21.63
C ALA A 165 10.69 4.07 22.94
N ALA A 166 11.23 4.48 24.09
CA ALA A 166 10.63 4.20 25.39
C ALA A 166 9.24 4.84 25.53
N VAL A 167 9.07 6.08 25.05
CA VAL A 167 7.78 6.80 25.00
C VAL A 167 6.75 6.01 24.19
N LEU A 168 7.11 5.52 23.00
CA LEU A 168 6.19 4.78 22.13
C LEU A 168 5.83 3.41 22.70
N ILE A 169 6.81 2.62 23.12
CA ILE A 169 6.59 1.31 23.76
C ILE A 169 5.73 1.45 25.02
N SER A 170 5.92 2.52 25.79
CA SER A 170 5.13 2.75 26.99
C SER A 170 3.71 3.22 26.68
N LYS A 171 3.56 4.30 25.92
CA LYS A 171 2.27 4.99 25.78
C LYS A 171 1.33 4.29 24.81
N VAL A 172 1.79 3.44 23.90
CA VAL A 172 0.89 2.68 23.01
C VAL A 172 -0.15 1.88 23.80
N ARG A 173 0.23 1.27 24.93
CA ARG A 173 -0.70 0.52 25.79
C ARG A 173 -1.65 1.43 26.57
N THR A 174 -1.17 2.59 27.03
CA THR A 174 -1.99 3.58 27.73
C THR A 174 -3.03 4.18 26.79
N LEU A 175 -2.64 4.52 25.56
CA LEU A 175 -3.55 5.03 24.53
C LEU A 175 -4.58 3.98 24.11
N ALA A 176 -4.16 2.73 23.95
CA ALA A 176 -5.05 1.62 23.67
C ALA A 176 -6.10 1.43 24.78
N ALA A 177 -5.68 1.43 26.05
CA ALA A 177 -6.61 1.31 27.17
C ALA A 177 -7.55 2.52 27.27
N LEU A 178 -7.04 3.75 27.09
CA LEU A 178 -7.89 4.95 27.07
C LEU A 178 -8.93 4.90 25.95
N ALA A 179 -8.56 4.43 24.76
CA ALA A 179 -9.48 4.28 23.64
C ALA A 179 -10.59 3.26 23.95
N HIS A 180 -10.24 2.12 24.55
CA HIS A 180 -11.21 1.13 24.99
C HIS A 180 -12.15 1.69 26.06
N ARG A 181 -11.61 2.29 27.12
CA ARG A 181 -12.43 2.81 28.22
C ARG A 181 -13.34 3.96 27.80
N ALA A 182 -12.84 4.88 26.97
CA ALA A 182 -13.64 5.95 26.41
C ALA A 182 -14.82 5.42 25.58
N LYS A 183 -14.61 4.32 24.83
CA LYS A 183 -15.67 3.64 24.08
C LYS A 183 -16.74 3.05 25.01
N GLU A 184 -16.33 2.41 26.10
CA GLU A 184 -17.24 1.83 27.09
C GLU A 184 -17.87 2.88 28.03
N GLY A 185 -17.51 4.16 27.92
CA GLY A 185 -17.96 5.22 28.83
C GLY A 185 -17.37 5.11 30.24
N GLU A 186 -16.28 4.36 30.39
CA GLU A 186 -15.60 4.13 31.66
C GLU A 186 -14.56 5.23 31.97
N PRO A 187 -14.33 5.57 33.26
CA PRO A 187 -13.31 6.54 33.64
C PRO A 187 -11.90 6.03 33.34
N PRO A 188 -10.92 6.90 33.05
CA PRO A 188 -9.54 6.49 32.79
C PRO A 188 -8.89 5.82 34.01
N VAL A 189 -8.08 4.78 33.77
CA VAL A 189 -7.21 4.15 34.77
C VAL A 189 -5.77 4.57 34.51
N TYR A 190 -4.99 4.78 35.57
CA TYR A 190 -3.61 5.23 35.47
C TYR A 190 -2.62 4.07 35.66
N PRO A 191 -1.45 4.11 35.00
CA PRO A 191 -0.44 3.08 35.16
C PRO A 191 0.01 2.97 36.63
N LYS A 192 0.10 1.73 37.14
CA LYS A 192 0.50 1.42 38.51
C LYS A 192 1.96 0.94 38.58
N PRO A 193 2.86 1.63 39.32
CA PRO A 193 4.20 1.13 39.59
C PRO A 193 4.18 -0.23 40.29
N GLY A 194 5.18 -1.08 40.02
CA GLY A 194 5.32 -2.42 40.61
C GLY A 194 4.61 -3.54 39.85
N LEU A 195 3.76 -3.22 38.87
CA LEU A 195 3.23 -4.20 37.92
C LEU A 195 4.17 -4.33 36.71
N ASP A 196 4.33 -5.55 36.19
CA ASP A 196 4.99 -5.78 34.91
C ASP A 196 4.20 -5.17 33.74
N TYR A 197 4.78 -5.19 32.53
CA TYR A 197 4.21 -4.52 31.37
C TYR A 197 2.78 -4.98 31.03
N CYS A 198 2.54 -6.29 31.06
CA CYS A 198 1.28 -6.91 30.68
C CYS A 198 0.25 -6.88 31.81
N SER A 199 0.68 -7.13 33.05
CA SER A 199 -0.15 -6.97 34.24
C SER A 199 -0.66 -5.53 34.38
N ASN A 200 0.20 -4.54 34.10
CA ASN A 200 -0.19 -3.14 34.10
C ASN A 200 -1.16 -2.81 32.97
N PHE A 201 -1.01 -3.39 31.77
CA PHE A 201 -1.98 -3.20 30.69
C PHE A 201 -3.35 -3.81 31.00
N LEU A 202 -3.40 -5.02 31.60
CA LEU A 202 -4.64 -5.62 32.07
C LEU A 202 -5.30 -4.79 33.18
N HIS A 203 -4.50 -4.23 34.10
CA HIS A 203 -4.97 -3.28 35.10
C HIS A 203 -5.62 -2.05 34.44
N LEU A 204 -4.97 -1.46 33.43
CA LEU A 204 -5.50 -0.32 32.68
C LEU A 204 -6.81 -0.64 31.96
N LEU A 205 -6.98 -1.85 31.44
CA LEU A 205 -8.21 -2.27 30.76
C LEU A 205 -9.36 -2.52 31.75
N PHE A 206 -9.11 -3.28 32.82
CA PHE A 206 -10.19 -3.93 33.56
C PHE A 206 -10.44 -3.42 34.97
N SER A 207 -9.59 -2.53 35.50
CA SER A 207 -9.83 -2.03 36.86
C SER A 207 -11.04 -1.10 36.90
N GLN A 208 -11.75 -1.14 38.01
CA GLN A 208 -12.93 -0.32 38.25
C GLN A 208 -12.63 0.70 39.36
N PRO A 209 -13.34 1.84 39.43
CA PRO A 209 -13.05 2.88 40.43
C PRO A 209 -13.07 2.39 41.88
N ASN A 210 -13.82 1.33 42.16
CA ASN A 210 -13.99 0.73 43.47
C ASN A 210 -13.18 -0.56 43.69
N ALA A 211 -12.50 -1.10 42.66
CA ALA A 211 -11.75 -2.35 42.77
C ALA A 211 -10.67 -2.48 41.69
N ASP A 212 -9.42 -2.68 42.14
CA ASP A 212 -8.31 -3.04 41.26
C ASP A 212 -8.50 -4.45 40.68
N TYR A 213 -8.29 -4.59 39.37
CA TYR A 213 -8.29 -5.88 38.71
C TYR A 213 -7.16 -6.77 39.22
N GLN A 214 -7.50 -7.97 39.71
CA GLN A 214 -6.54 -8.95 40.19
C GLN A 214 -6.05 -9.81 39.03
N VAL A 215 -4.85 -9.50 38.52
CA VAL A 215 -4.27 -10.19 37.37
C VAL A 215 -3.83 -11.60 37.76
N HIS A 216 -4.37 -12.61 37.09
CA HIS A 216 -3.87 -13.98 37.23
C HIS A 216 -2.51 -14.14 36.51
N PRO A 217 -1.47 -14.75 37.11
CA PRO A 217 -0.14 -14.87 36.50
C PRO A 217 -0.14 -15.53 35.11
N GLU A 218 -0.92 -16.59 34.92
CA GLU A 218 -1.04 -17.26 33.61
C GLU A 218 -1.69 -16.38 32.53
N VAL A 219 -2.56 -15.44 32.92
CA VAL A 219 -3.18 -14.47 31.99
C VAL A 219 -2.15 -13.41 31.58
N ALA A 220 -1.39 -12.88 32.53
CA ALA A 220 -0.30 -11.95 32.24
C ALA A 220 0.75 -12.58 31.31
N LYS A 221 1.13 -13.84 31.59
CA LYS A 221 2.08 -14.61 30.78
C LYS A 221 1.56 -14.87 29.37
N ALA A 222 0.27 -15.18 29.23
CA ALA A 222 -0.33 -15.38 27.92
C ALA A 222 -0.33 -14.11 27.08
N LEU A 223 -0.63 -12.96 27.70
CA LEU A 223 -0.57 -11.67 27.02
C LEU A 223 0.86 -11.30 26.63
N ASP A 224 1.84 -11.51 27.51
CA ASP A 224 3.26 -11.30 27.21
C ASP A 224 3.72 -12.12 26.00
N LEU A 225 3.35 -13.41 25.99
CA LEU A 225 3.64 -14.30 24.85
C LEU A 225 2.96 -13.84 23.56
N ILE A 226 1.70 -13.39 23.62
CA ILE A 226 1.00 -12.82 22.45
C ILE A 226 1.80 -11.63 21.91
N LEU A 227 2.20 -10.68 22.76
CA LEU A 227 2.95 -9.51 22.30
C LEU A 227 4.31 -9.91 21.70
N LEU A 228 5.02 -10.85 22.32
CA LEU A 228 6.30 -11.38 21.84
C LEU A 228 6.18 -12.04 20.46
N LEU A 229 5.19 -12.91 20.25
CA LEU A 229 4.99 -13.61 18.97
C LEU A 229 4.56 -12.67 17.83
N HIS A 230 4.12 -11.47 18.16
CA HIS A 230 3.75 -10.43 17.20
C HIS A 230 4.78 -9.29 17.10
N ALA A 231 5.90 -9.39 17.84
CA ALA A 231 6.90 -8.33 18.01
C ALA A 231 7.44 -7.75 16.70
N ASP A 232 7.75 -8.64 15.74
CA ASP A 232 8.07 -8.26 14.38
C ASP A 232 7.69 -9.39 13.40
N HIS A 233 7.61 -9.09 12.10
CA HIS A 233 7.39 -10.11 11.08
C HIS A 233 7.96 -9.68 9.71
N GLU A 234 9.19 -9.18 9.72
CA GLU A 234 9.96 -8.80 8.52
C GLU A 234 9.22 -7.77 7.64
N GLN A 235 9.35 -7.81 6.30
CA GLN A 235 8.90 -6.75 5.37
C GLN A 235 7.39 -6.80 5.02
N ASN A 236 6.53 -7.09 6.00
CA ASN A 236 5.07 -7.09 5.80
C ASN A 236 4.51 -5.68 5.51
N CYS A 237 3.22 -5.59 5.12
CA CYS A 237 2.56 -4.34 4.68
C CYS A 237 2.76 -3.15 5.65
N SER A 238 2.57 -3.35 6.95
CA SER A 238 2.71 -2.27 7.93
C SER A 238 4.16 -1.87 8.18
N THR A 239 5.09 -2.84 8.24
CA THR A 239 6.52 -2.55 8.32
C THR A 239 7.02 -1.80 7.08
N SER A 240 6.61 -2.23 5.89
CA SER A 240 6.94 -1.57 4.63
C SER A 240 6.36 -0.16 4.55
N THR A 241 5.17 0.07 5.10
CA THR A 241 4.58 1.41 5.22
C THR A 241 5.39 2.31 6.17
N VAL A 242 5.79 1.80 7.33
CA VAL A 242 6.66 2.53 8.27
C VAL A 242 7.97 2.92 7.58
N ARG A 243 8.60 1.99 6.85
CA ARG A 243 9.83 2.26 6.09
C ARG A 243 9.62 3.27 4.96
N MET A 244 8.50 3.20 4.25
CA MET A 244 8.12 4.15 3.19
C MET A 244 8.02 5.58 3.75
N VAL A 245 7.28 5.77 4.83
CA VAL A 245 7.11 7.07 5.50
C VAL A 245 8.45 7.57 6.07
N ALA A 246 9.21 6.69 6.73
CA ALA A 246 10.54 7.00 7.24
C ALA A 246 11.49 7.46 6.14
N SER A 247 11.43 6.85 4.94
CA SER A 247 12.31 7.19 3.81
C SER A 247 12.11 8.61 3.29
N GLY A 248 10.93 9.20 3.53
CA GLY A 248 10.62 10.60 3.23
C GLY A 248 11.18 11.61 4.25
N GLY A 249 11.82 11.13 5.33
CA GLY A 249 12.38 11.99 6.38
C GLY A 249 11.46 12.22 7.57
N ALA A 250 10.29 11.59 7.62
CA ALA A 250 9.37 11.71 8.75
C ALA A 250 9.94 11.05 10.02
N ASN A 251 9.72 11.71 11.16
CA ASN A 251 10.10 11.20 12.48
C ASN A 251 9.27 9.96 12.87
N LEU A 252 9.58 9.38 14.02
CA LEU A 252 9.09 8.06 14.40
C LEU A 252 7.57 8.05 14.70
N PHE A 253 6.99 9.11 15.28
CA PHE A 253 5.56 9.18 15.65
C PHE A 253 4.59 9.02 14.45
N PRO A 254 4.66 9.84 13.38
CA PRO A 254 3.81 9.65 12.20
C PRO A 254 4.14 8.36 11.46
N SER A 255 5.39 7.88 11.52
CA SER A 255 5.80 6.63 10.89
C SER A 255 5.09 5.42 11.50
N VAL A 256 5.10 5.28 12.84
CA VAL A 256 4.40 4.17 13.51
C VAL A 256 2.88 4.33 13.45
N SER A 257 2.37 5.57 13.45
CA SER A 257 0.94 5.85 13.21
C SER A 257 0.49 5.32 11.83
N ALA A 258 1.28 5.54 10.78
CA ALA A 258 1.02 4.97 9.46
C ALA A 258 1.11 3.42 9.47
N GLY A 259 2.01 2.86 10.27
CA GLY A 259 2.07 1.40 10.52
C GLY A 259 0.77 0.85 11.12
N VAL A 260 0.18 1.55 12.09
CA VAL A 260 -1.13 1.20 12.67
C VAL A 260 -2.24 1.27 11.61
N CYS A 261 -2.28 2.32 10.79
CA CYS A 261 -3.23 2.43 9.69
C CYS A 261 -3.11 1.26 8.70
N ALA A 262 -1.88 0.90 8.31
CA ALA A 262 -1.64 -0.22 7.41
C ALA A 262 -2.00 -1.58 8.04
N LEU A 263 -1.78 -1.74 9.35
CA LEU A 263 -2.17 -2.95 10.09
C LEU A 263 -3.69 -3.08 10.23
N TRP A 264 -4.42 -1.95 10.33
CA TRP A 264 -5.87 -1.96 10.46
C TRP A 264 -6.58 -2.51 9.20
N GLY A 265 -5.92 -2.50 8.04
CA GLY A 265 -6.48 -3.10 6.83
C GLY A 265 -6.87 -4.57 7.04
N PRO A 266 -8.07 -5.01 6.60
CA PRO A 266 -8.57 -6.36 6.85
C PRO A 266 -7.73 -7.47 6.18
N LEU A 267 -6.97 -7.12 5.14
CA LEU A 267 -6.03 -8.02 4.47
C LEU A 267 -4.67 -8.13 5.18
N HIS A 268 -4.49 -7.45 6.32
CA HIS A 268 -3.25 -7.49 7.11
C HIS A 268 -3.50 -7.91 8.57
N GLY A 269 -3.94 -7.00 9.44
CA GLY A 269 -4.05 -7.26 10.89
C GLY A 269 -5.42 -7.72 11.37
N GLY A 270 -6.46 -7.64 10.54
CA GLY A 270 -7.84 -7.96 10.94
C GLY A 270 -8.18 -9.44 11.06
N ALA A 271 -7.21 -10.34 10.84
CA ALA A 271 -7.46 -11.80 10.80
C ALA A 271 -7.94 -12.35 12.16
N ASN A 272 -7.37 -11.90 13.27
CA ASN A 272 -7.74 -12.36 14.61
C ASN A 272 -9.18 -11.97 15.01
N GLN A 273 -9.63 -10.77 14.67
CA GLN A 273 -11.01 -10.33 14.83
C GLN A 273 -11.95 -11.17 13.96
N ALA A 274 -11.58 -11.38 12.69
CA ALA A 274 -12.39 -12.16 11.76
C ALA A 274 -12.53 -13.64 12.16
N VAL A 275 -11.57 -14.21 12.91
CA VAL A 275 -11.72 -15.54 13.53
C VAL A 275 -12.90 -15.56 14.49
N ILE A 276 -12.98 -14.59 15.41
CA ILE A 276 -14.06 -14.56 16.40
C ILE A 276 -15.41 -14.25 15.76
N GLU A 277 -15.46 -13.31 14.82
CA GLU A 277 -16.68 -12.99 14.07
C GLU A 277 -17.18 -14.23 13.31
N MET A 278 -16.29 -14.96 12.64
CA MET A 278 -16.63 -16.24 11.99
C MET A 278 -17.21 -17.25 12.99
N LEU A 279 -16.59 -17.43 14.17
CA LEU A 279 -17.09 -18.35 15.19
C LEU A 279 -18.46 -17.92 15.72
N GLN A 280 -18.66 -16.62 15.93
CA GLN A 280 -19.93 -16.04 16.37
C GLN A 280 -21.04 -16.26 15.34
N ASP A 281 -20.76 -16.06 14.06
CA ASP A 281 -21.71 -16.29 12.96
C ASP A 281 -22.12 -17.76 12.85
N ILE A 282 -21.15 -18.67 12.95
CA ILE A 282 -21.39 -20.12 12.98
C ILE A 282 -22.34 -20.45 14.15
N HIS A 283 -22.01 -19.99 15.36
CA HIS A 283 -22.81 -20.24 16.54
C HIS A 283 -24.23 -19.65 16.44
N ALA A 284 -24.36 -18.40 15.99
CA ALA A 284 -25.63 -17.70 15.83
C ALA A 284 -26.55 -18.40 14.81
N SER A 285 -25.97 -19.09 13.82
CA SER A 285 -26.73 -19.88 12.85
C SER A 285 -27.22 -21.24 13.40
N GLY A 286 -26.82 -21.61 14.62
CA GLY A 286 -27.05 -22.93 15.21
C GLY A 286 -26.17 -24.04 14.65
N ASP A 287 -25.12 -23.69 13.88
CA ASP A 287 -24.14 -24.64 13.37
C ASP A 287 -23.08 -24.96 14.44
N ASP A 288 -22.63 -26.21 14.49
CA ASP A 288 -21.53 -26.65 15.34
C ASP A 288 -20.15 -26.55 14.65
N GLY A 289 -20.15 -26.02 13.42
CA GLY A 289 -19.01 -25.87 12.52
C GLY A 289 -19.01 -26.86 11.37
N SER A 290 -19.80 -27.94 11.45
CA SER A 290 -19.82 -28.99 10.43
C SER A 290 -20.34 -28.49 9.08
N LYS A 291 -21.38 -27.64 9.09
CA LYS A 291 -21.91 -27.06 7.85
C LYS A 291 -20.92 -26.04 7.28
N PHE A 292 -20.33 -25.19 8.11
CA PHE A 292 -19.31 -24.23 7.69
C PHE A 292 -18.11 -24.92 7.00
N ILE A 293 -17.63 -26.05 7.55
CA ILE A 293 -16.56 -26.85 6.95
C ILE A 293 -16.96 -27.35 5.55
N ALA A 294 -18.22 -27.79 5.38
CA ALA A 294 -18.72 -28.23 4.07
C ALA A 294 -18.78 -27.06 3.08
N ASP A 295 -19.30 -25.91 3.51
CA ASP A 295 -19.39 -24.70 2.67
C ASP A 295 -18.00 -24.17 2.29
N ALA A 296 -17.01 -24.23 3.18
CA ALA A 296 -15.62 -23.84 2.90
C ALA A 296 -14.92 -24.72 1.86
N LYS A 297 -15.44 -25.92 1.59
CA LYS A 297 -14.97 -26.83 0.53
C LYS A 297 -15.66 -26.58 -0.81
N ASP A 298 -16.82 -25.93 -0.80
CA ASP A 298 -17.60 -25.60 -1.98
C ASP A 298 -17.09 -24.30 -2.62
N LYS A 299 -16.48 -24.44 -3.80
CA LYS A 299 -15.94 -23.31 -4.57
C LYS A 299 -17.00 -22.28 -4.98
N THR A 300 -18.28 -22.65 -4.97
CA THR A 300 -19.39 -21.74 -5.35
C THR A 300 -19.83 -20.83 -4.22
N LYS A 301 -19.53 -21.18 -2.96
CA LYS A 301 -19.99 -20.46 -1.76
C LYS A 301 -19.08 -19.29 -1.35
N ASN A 302 -17.84 -19.25 -1.84
CA ASN A 302 -16.83 -18.25 -1.50
C ASN A 302 -16.64 -18.05 0.03
N VAL A 303 -16.76 -19.13 0.81
CA VAL A 303 -16.52 -19.13 2.25
C VAL A 303 -15.05 -19.43 2.53
N ARG A 304 -14.45 -18.69 3.48
CA ARG A 304 -13.04 -18.86 3.86
C ARG A 304 -12.91 -19.11 5.36
N LEU A 305 -12.01 -20.02 5.70
CA LEU A 305 -11.69 -20.36 7.08
C LEU A 305 -10.68 -19.34 7.63
N MET A 306 -11.16 -18.38 8.44
CA MET A 306 -10.34 -17.31 9.01
C MET A 306 -9.40 -17.86 10.08
N GLY A 307 -8.15 -17.39 10.11
CA GLY A 307 -7.11 -17.91 11.02
C GLY A 307 -6.42 -19.19 10.54
N PHE A 308 -6.63 -19.58 9.27
CA PHE A 308 -6.01 -20.77 8.69
C PHE A 308 -5.22 -20.44 7.42
N GLY A 309 -4.08 -21.11 7.26
CA GLY A 309 -3.10 -20.82 6.22
C GLY A 309 -2.29 -19.55 6.52
N HIS A 310 -1.27 -19.32 5.70
CA HIS A 310 -0.36 -18.18 5.87
C HIS A 310 0.28 -17.78 4.52
N ARG A 311 0.51 -16.48 4.31
CA ARG A 311 1.09 -15.98 3.04
C ARG A 311 2.56 -16.35 2.86
N VAL A 312 3.29 -16.39 3.98
CA VAL A 312 4.73 -16.73 4.06
C VAL A 312 4.95 -18.20 4.41
N TYR A 313 4.47 -18.69 5.56
CA TYR A 313 4.61 -20.10 5.94
C TYR A 313 3.77 -21.03 5.05
N LYS A 314 4.43 -21.94 4.33
CA LYS A 314 3.74 -22.90 3.45
C LYS A 314 3.32 -24.17 4.17
N ASN A 315 4.03 -24.60 5.21
CA ASN A 315 3.82 -25.91 5.84
C ASN A 315 3.21 -25.80 7.24
N TYR A 316 3.70 -24.90 8.09
CA TYR A 316 3.10 -24.60 9.39
C TYR A 316 3.64 -23.26 9.94
N ASP A 317 2.89 -22.61 10.82
CA ASP A 317 3.34 -21.39 11.53
C ASP A 317 4.06 -21.79 12.83
N PRO A 318 5.36 -21.47 13.01
CA PRO A 318 6.12 -21.80 14.23
C PRO A 318 5.49 -21.23 15.49
N ARG A 319 4.85 -20.06 15.38
CA ARG A 319 4.24 -19.36 16.51
C ARG A 319 2.97 -20.06 16.99
N ALA A 320 2.20 -20.65 16.07
CA ALA A 320 0.93 -21.32 16.34
C ALA A 320 1.10 -22.49 17.33
N LYS A 321 2.19 -23.27 17.16
CA LYS A 321 2.51 -24.40 18.06
C LYS A 321 2.79 -23.93 19.49
N ILE A 322 3.50 -22.82 19.64
CA ILE A 322 3.87 -22.25 20.94
C ILE A 322 2.62 -21.73 21.66
N ILE A 323 1.82 -20.90 20.96
CA ILE A 323 0.66 -20.24 21.57
C ILE A 323 -0.47 -21.22 21.90
N LYS A 324 -0.62 -22.32 21.15
CA LYS A 324 -1.63 -23.36 21.44
C LYS A 324 -1.47 -23.90 22.87
N ALA A 325 -0.24 -24.22 23.27
CA ALA A 325 0.02 -24.75 24.61
C ALA A 325 -0.33 -23.75 25.73
N GLN A 326 -0.20 -22.44 25.45
CA GLN A 326 -0.60 -21.40 26.40
C GLN A 326 -2.11 -21.18 26.40
N CYS A 327 -2.78 -21.33 25.25
CA CYS A 327 -4.23 -21.30 25.13
C CYS A 327 -4.88 -22.34 26.06
N ASP A 328 -4.42 -23.59 25.99
CA ASP A 328 -4.93 -24.69 26.82
C ASP A 328 -4.80 -24.39 28.33
N ARG A 329 -3.71 -23.72 28.76
CA ARG A 329 -3.48 -23.33 30.16
C ARG A 329 -4.43 -22.24 30.62
N VAL A 330 -4.58 -21.18 29.82
CA VAL A 330 -5.45 -20.04 30.14
C VAL A 330 -6.90 -20.49 30.28
N LEU A 331 -7.39 -21.27 29.31
CA LEU A 331 -8.77 -21.77 29.32
C LEU A 331 -9.05 -22.63 30.56
N LYS A 332 -8.10 -23.49 30.93
CA LYS A 332 -8.19 -24.32 32.15
C LYS A 332 -8.24 -23.48 33.43
N VAL A 333 -7.38 -22.47 33.54
CA VAL A 333 -7.28 -21.61 34.73
C VAL A 333 -8.52 -20.73 34.91
N LEU A 334 -9.04 -20.18 33.82
CA LEU A 334 -10.22 -19.32 33.87
C LEU A 334 -11.52 -20.11 34.05
N GLY A 335 -11.49 -21.44 33.86
CA GLY A 335 -12.66 -22.30 34.00
C GLY A 335 -13.78 -21.97 33.01
N ILE A 336 -13.42 -21.40 31.85
CA ILE A 336 -14.37 -20.91 30.86
C ILE A 336 -14.92 -22.06 30.04
N ASN A 337 -16.25 -22.15 29.98
CA ASN A 337 -16.98 -23.02 29.07
C ASN A 337 -17.68 -22.15 28.03
N ASP A 338 -17.00 -21.85 26.93
CA ASP A 338 -17.50 -21.00 25.84
C ASP A 338 -17.92 -21.87 24.63
N PRO A 339 -19.18 -21.81 24.16
CA PRO A 339 -19.62 -22.53 22.97
C PRO A 339 -18.78 -22.24 21.71
N LEU A 340 -18.24 -21.02 21.59
CA LEU A 340 -17.38 -20.64 20.45
C LEU A 340 -16.07 -21.44 20.45
N LEU A 341 -15.55 -21.79 21.64
CA LEU A 341 -14.36 -22.61 21.77
C LEU A 341 -14.60 -24.03 21.27
N ALA A 342 -15.77 -24.61 21.54
CA ALA A 342 -16.12 -25.94 21.03
C ALA A 342 -16.17 -25.96 19.50
N ILE A 343 -16.71 -24.90 18.89
CA ILE A 343 -16.70 -24.71 17.43
C ILE A 343 -15.25 -24.56 16.95
N ALA A 344 -14.45 -23.73 17.60
CA ALA A 344 -13.05 -23.51 17.24
C ALA A 344 -12.25 -24.83 17.24
N MET A 345 -12.37 -25.64 18.30
CA MET A 345 -11.72 -26.95 18.40
C MET A 345 -12.14 -27.90 17.27
N ARG A 346 -13.42 -27.88 16.87
CA ARG A 346 -13.90 -28.68 15.74
C ARG A 346 -13.31 -28.21 14.41
N LEU A 347 -13.28 -26.89 14.18
CA LEU A 347 -12.68 -26.32 12.97
C LEU A 347 -11.18 -26.65 12.89
N GLU A 348 -10.47 -26.56 14.01
CA GLU A 348 -9.07 -26.98 14.15
C GLU A 348 -8.90 -28.46 13.79
N GLU A 349 -9.66 -29.34 14.43
CA GLU A 349 -9.59 -30.79 14.18
C GLU A 349 -9.87 -31.13 12.71
N ALA A 350 -10.88 -30.50 12.11
CA ALA A 350 -11.21 -30.69 10.71
C ALA A 350 -10.09 -30.22 9.79
N ALA A 351 -9.52 -29.03 10.03
CA ALA A 351 -8.41 -28.51 9.24
C ALA A 351 -7.16 -29.42 9.32
N LEU A 352 -6.90 -29.97 10.51
CA LEU A 352 -5.74 -30.85 10.75
C LEU A 352 -5.92 -32.27 10.23
N ASN A 353 -7.16 -32.75 10.02
CA ASN A 353 -7.42 -34.15 9.64
C ASN A 353 -7.95 -34.31 8.21
N ASP A 354 -8.69 -33.33 7.68
CA ASP A 354 -9.36 -33.44 6.39
C ASP A 354 -8.38 -33.31 5.20
N PRO A 355 -8.45 -34.22 4.21
CA PRO A 355 -7.60 -34.16 3.01
C PRO A 355 -7.69 -32.85 2.23
N TYR A 356 -8.86 -32.19 2.19
CA TYR A 356 -9.05 -30.95 1.44
C TYR A 356 -8.18 -29.81 2.00
N PHE A 357 -8.15 -29.66 3.33
CA PHE A 357 -7.41 -28.60 4.00
C PHE A 357 -5.91 -28.90 4.02
N LYS A 358 -5.52 -30.17 4.23
CA LYS A 358 -4.12 -30.62 4.15
C LYS A 358 -3.49 -30.33 2.78
N GLN A 359 -4.18 -30.69 1.69
CA GLN A 359 -3.67 -30.46 0.33
C GLN A 359 -3.49 -28.96 -0.01
N ARG A 360 -4.14 -28.06 0.73
CA ARG A 360 -4.07 -26.61 0.56
C ARG A 360 -3.22 -25.93 1.63
N ASN A 361 -2.61 -26.71 2.53
CA ASN A 361 -1.84 -26.24 3.67
C ASN A 361 -2.60 -25.22 4.56
N LEU A 362 -3.89 -25.46 4.78
CA LEU A 362 -4.74 -24.60 5.61
C LEU A 362 -4.66 -25.02 7.08
N TYR A 363 -3.52 -24.75 7.72
CA TYR A 363 -3.29 -25.02 9.13
C TYR A 363 -3.64 -23.81 10.01
N PRO A 364 -4.07 -24.00 11.28
CA PRO A 364 -4.26 -22.89 12.20
C PRO A 364 -2.98 -22.07 12.34
N ASN A 365 -3.11 -20.75 12.32
CA ASN A 365 -2.00 -19.81 12.50
C ASN A 365 -2.05 -19.14 13.89
N VAL A 366 -1.11 -18.22 14.17
CA VAL A 366 -1.06 -17.52 15.46
C VAL A 366 -2.32 -16.70 15.78
N ASP A 367 -3.01 -16.18 14.76
CA ASP A 367 -4.20 -15.32 14.93
C ASP A 367 -5.39 -16.12 15.46
N PHE A 368 -5.48 -17.40 15.09
CA PHE A 368 -6.53 -18.30 15.56
C PHE A 368 -6.49 -18.48 17.08
N TYR A 369 -5.35 -18.89 17.62
CA TYR A 369 -5.22 -19.12 19.06
C TYR A 369 -5.14 -17.82 19.87
N SER A 370 -4.50 -16.77 19.34
CA SER A 370 -4.48 -15.48 20.04
C SER A 370 -5.88 -14.89 20.18
N GLY A 371 -6.73 -14.98 19.14
CA GLY A 371 -8.13 -14.55 19.22
C GLY A 371 -8.90 -15.27 20.32
N ILE A 372 -8.74 -16.59 20.45
CA ILE A 372 -9.37 -17.39 21.51
C ILE A 372 -8.90 -16.96 22.90
N ILE A 373 -7.58 -16.79 23.09
CA ILE A 373 -7.02 -16.35 24.38
C ILE A 373 -7.56 -14.98 24.76
N LEU A 374 -7.51 -14.00 23.85
CA LEU A 374 -7.96 -12.63 24.12
C LEU A 374 -9.45 -12.61 24.46
N LYS A 375 -10.26 -13.39 23.74
CA LYS A 375 -11.69 -13.55 24.05
C LYS A 375 -11.91 -14.13 25.44
N ALA A 376 -11.16 -15.19 25.79
CA ALA A 376 -11.24 -15.82 27.11
C ALA A 376 -10.85 -14.87 28.24
N ILE A 377 -9.88 -13.97 28.02
CA ILE A 377 -9.50 -12.92 28.99
C ILE A 377 -10.63 -11.88 29.18
N GLY A 378 -11.58 -11.78 28.25
CA GLY A 378 -12.65 -10.79 28.25
C GLY A 378 -12.31 -9.53 27.45
N ILE A 379 -11.27 -9.58 26.62
CA ILE A 379 -10.93 -8.47 25.72
C ILE A 379 -11.92 -8.49 24.54
N PRO A 380 -12.51 -7.35 24.17
CA PRO A 380 -13.43 -7.28 23.03
C PRO A 380 -12.70 -7.43 21.69
N SER A 381 -13.36 -7.99 20.68
CA SER A 381 -12.74 -8.38 19.41
C SER A 381 -12.16 -7.20 18.62
N GLU A 382 -12.75 -6.01 18.71
CA GLU A 382 -12.23 -4.79 18.09
C GLU A 382 -10.88 -4.32 18.68
N MET A 383 -10.51 -4.81 19.87
CA MET A 383 -9.21 -4.54 20.50
C MET A 383 -8.13 -5.52 20.06
N PHE A 384 -8.45 -6.57 19.30
CA PHE A 384 -7.47 -7.61 18.96
C PHE A 384 -6.38 -7.06 18.04
N THR A 385 -6.76 -6.31 17.02
CA THR A 385 -5.80 -5.64 16.13
C THR A 385 -5.02 -4.54 16.87
N VAL A 386 -5.60 -3.92 17.91
CA VAL A 386 -4.90 -2.95 18.77
C VAL A 386 -3.80 -3.63 19.58
N ILE A 387 -4.07 -4.80 20.15
CA ILE A 387 -3.07 -5.59 20.87
C ILE A 387 -1.98 -6.08 19.93
N PHE A 388 -2.36 -6.45 18.71
CA PHE A 388 -1.40 -6.72 17.65
C PHE A 388 -0.52 -5.48 17.37
N ALA A 389 -1.08 -4.28 17.26
CA ALA A 389 -0.31 -3.05 17.09
C ALA A 389 0.66 -2.77 18.26
N ILE A 390 0.24 -3.04 19.51
CA ILE A 390 1.13 -2.97 20.69
C ILE A 390 2.29 -3.94 20.53
N GLY A 391 1.98 -5.20 20.20
CA GLY A 391 2.98 -6.24 19.98
C GLY A 391 3.95 -5.83 18.89
N ARG A 392 3.47 -5.35 17.75
CA ARG A 392 4.27 -5.00 16.56
C ARG A 392 5.13 -3.73 16.71
N MET A 393 4.90 -2.93 17.74
CA MET A 393 5.57 -1.65 17.94
C MET A 393 7.12 -1.73 17.92
N PRO A 394 7.79 -2.71 18.59
CA PRO A 394 9.24 -2.83 18.55
C PRO A 394 9.77 -3.09 17.14
N GLY A 395 9.11 -3.93 16.35
CA GLY A 395 9.49 -4.19 14.95
C GLY A 395 9.45 -2.93 14.08
N TRP A 396 8.36 -2.14 14.18
CA TRP A 396 8.26 -0.87 13.47
C TRP A 396 9.34 0.14 13.88
N ILE A 397 9.60 0.27 15.19
CA ILE A 397 10.67 1.13 15.71
C ILE A 397 12.04 0.69 15.16
N SER A 398 12.31 -0.60 15.15
CA SER A 398 13.57 -1.19 14.66
C SER A 398 13.78 -0.93 13.17
N HIS A 399 12.74 -1.13 12.36
CA HIS A 399 12.82 -0.91 10.91
C HIS A 399 12.86 0.58 10.53
N TRP A 400 12.20 1.47 11.30
CA TRP A 400 12.40 2.91 11.15
C TRP A 400 13.85 3.29 11.46
N ARG A 401 14.43 2.72 12.53
CA ARG A 401 15.82 2.97 12.94
C ARG A 401 16.82 2.58 11.85
N GLU A 402 16.65 1.42 11.20
CA GLU A 402 17.51 1.00 10.08
C GLU A 402 17.52 2.00 8.91
N ILE A 403 16.36 2.59 8.61
CA ILE A 403 16.24 3.66 7.60
C ILE A 403 16.92 4.94 8.10
N ALA A 404 16.68 5.29 9.36
CA ALA A 404 17.15 6.52 9.98
C ALA A 404 18.69 6.58 10.10
N GLU A 405 19.31 5.48 10.51
CA GLU A 405 20.76 5.37 10.72
C GLU A 405 21.56 5.22 9.42
N ASN A 406 20.92 4.94 8.28
CA ASN A 406 21.61 4.74 7.03
C ASN A 406 21.84 6.07 6.28
N PRO A 407 23.06 6.64 6.27
CA PRO A 407 23.33 7.93 5.62
C PRO A 407 23.26 7.86 4.09
N LYS A 408 23.29 6.66 3.51
CA LYS A 408 23.16 6.42 2.07
C LYS A 408 21.72 6.14 1.65
N GLN A 409 20.78 6.12 2.60
CA GLN A 409 19.40 5.80 2.31
C GLN A 409 18.80 6.84 1.38
N LYS A 410 18.09 6.36 0.37
CA LYS A 410 17.30 7.20 -0.55
C LYS A 410 15.82 7.10 -0.18
N ILE A 411 15.08 8.14 -0.54
CA ILE A 411 13.62 8.11 -0.53
C ILE A 411 13.10 6.93 -1.36
N HIS A 412 12.12 6.20 -0.85
CA HIS A 412 11.45 5.12 -1.56
C HIS A 412 10.47 5.74 -2.57
N ARG A 413 10.72 5.55 -3.86
CA ARG A 413 9.94 6.17 -4.94
C ARG A 413 9.76 5.19 -6.11
N PRO A 414 8.80 4.24 -6.03
CA PRO A 414 8.57 3.24 -7.07
C PRO A 414 8.16 3.89 -8.41
N ARG A 415 8.25 3.10 -9.49
CA ARG A 415 7.95 3.54 -10.86
C ARG A 415 6.63 2.94 -11.35
N GLN A 416 6.11 3.55 -12.40
CA GLN A 416 4.92 3.11 -13.12
C GLN A 416 5.22 2.96 -14.61
N ILE A 417 4.47 2.12 -15.30
CA ILE A 417 4.60 1.90 -16.74
C ILE A 417 3.62 2.77 -17.54
N VAL A 418 4.14 3.39 -18.61
CA VAL A 418 3.46 4.36 -19.47
C VAL A 418 3.53 3.85 -20.92
N ALA A 419 2.43 3.95 -21.66
CA ALA A 419 2.38 3.61 -23.08
C ALA A 419 1.99 4.82 -23.94
N ALA A 420 2.39 4.79 -25.21
CA ALA A 420 1.85 5.72 -26.20
C ALA A 420 0.54 5.18 -26.79
N VAL A 421 -0.38 6.10 -27.08
CA VAL A 421 -1.67 5.84 -27.73
C VAL A 421 -1.77 6.69 -28.97
N ILE A 422 -1.98 6.06 -30.12
CA ILE A 422 -2.12 6.77 -31.40
C ILE A 422 -3.46 6.36 -32.03
N PRO A 423 -4.52 7.20 -31.92
CA PRO A 423 -5.71 7.00 -32.75
C PRO A 423 -5.35 7.31 -34.20
N ALA A 424 -5.71 6.42 -35.13
CA ALA A 424 -5.35 6.55 -36.53
C ALA A 424 -6.58 6.37 -37.44
N PHE A 425 -6.72 7.25 -38.43
CA PHE A 425 -7.65 7.08 -39.54
C PHE A 425 -7.07 7.68 -40.82
N ARG A 426 -6.72 6.83 -41.78
CA ARG A 426 -6.03 7.20 -43.03
C ARG A 426 -4.69 7.89 -42.77
N GLU A 427 -3.79 7.19 -42.08
CA GLU A 427 -2.45 7.67 -41.72
C GLU A 427 -1.33 6.81 -42.33
N GLY A 428 -1.62 5.98 -43.35
CA GLY A 428 -0.67 5.01 -43.91
C GLY A 428 0.68 5.61 -44.30
N ALA A 429 0.68 6.84 -44.81
CA ALA A 429 1.90 7.54 -45.23
C ALA A 429 2.86 7.91 -44.08
N GLU A 430 2.35 8.18 -42.87
CA GLU A 430 3.16 8.77 -41.78
C GLU A 430 3.24 7.86 -40.54
N ILE A 431 2.28 6.95 -40.34
CA ILE A 431 2.12 6.20 -39.10
C ILE A 431 3.37 5.37 -38.73
N ALA A 432 4.03 4.74 -39.70
CA ALA A 432 5.25 3.97 -39.47
C ALA A 432 6.39 4.85 -38.92
N ARG A 433 6.53 6.08 -39.46
CA ARG A 433 7.53 7.06 -39.00
C ARG A 433 7.21 7.54 -37.59
N VAL A 434 5.95 7.90 -37.34
CA VAL A 434 5.50 8.37 -36.01
C VAL A 434 5.72 7.29 -34.96
N VAL A 435 5.28 6.07 -35.21
CA VAL A 435 5.47 4.93 -34.29
C VAL A 435 6.95 4.71 -34.02
N SER A 436 7.80 4.68 -35.05
CA SER A 436 9.24 4.47 -34.90
C SER A 436 9.88 5.54 -34.02
N ALA A 437 9.52 6.82 -34.23
CA ALA A 437 10.04 7.94 -33.44
C ALA A 437 9.54 7.91 -31.98
N VAL A 438 8.27 7.53 -31.75
CA VAL A 438 7.71 7.39 -30.40
C VAL A 438 8.37 6.23 -29.64
N LYS A 439 8.66 5.10 -30.30
CA LYS A 439 9.29 3.91 -29.70
C LYS A 439 10.68 4.17 -29.11
N VAL A 440 11.34 5.23 -29.52
CA VAL A 440 12.60 5.70 -28.89
C VAL A 440 12.39 6.08 -27.42
N TYR A 441 11.20 6.59 -27.07
CA TYR A 441 10.88 7.08 -25.72
C TYR A 441 9.91 6.17 -24.97
N LEU A 442 8.99 5.52 -25.68
CA LEU A 442 7.96 4.64 -25.13
C LEU A 442 7.96 3.32 -25.90
N PRO A 443 8.55 2.24 -25.37
CA PRO A 443 8.64 0.95 -26.06
C PRO A 443 7.28 0.39 -26.47
N MET A 444 6.25 0.64 -25.65
CA MET A 444 4.87 0.25 -25.93
C MET A 444 4.13 1.38 -26.66
N VAL A 445 3.78 1.12 -27.92
CA VAL A 445 2.93 2.00 -28.74
C VAL A 445 1.69 1.22 -29.16
N LEU A 446 0.53 1.70 -28.75
CA LEU A 446 -0.77 1.17 -29.13
C LEU A 446 -1.41 2.08 -30.17
N VAL A 447 -1.54 1.58 -31.39
CA VAL A 447 -2.28 2.25 -32.47
C VAL A 447 -3.71 1.70 -32.50
N VAL A 448 -4.70 2.58 -32.53
CA VAL A 448 -6.10 2.19 -32.75
C VAL A 448 -6.52 2.71 -34.11
N ASP A 449 -6.58 1.81 -35.08
CA ASP A 449 -7.03 2.07 -36.44
C ASP A 449 -8.57 2.09 -36.49
N ASP A 450 -9.14 3.27 -36.70
CA ASP A 450 -10.58 3.52 -36.71
C ASP A 450 -11.22 3.21 -38.08
N CYS A 451 -10.95 1.99 -38.57
CA CYS A 451 -11.39 1.44 -39.85
C CYS A 451 -10.80 2.18 -41.09
N SER A 452 -9.48 2.37 -41.12
CA SER A 452 -8.82 3.01 -42.26
C SER A 452 -8.94 2.16 -43.54
N PRO A 453 -9.29 2.76 -44.69
CA PRO A 453 -9.34 2.06 -45.98
C PRO A 453 -7.96 1.86 -46.64
N ASP A 454 -6.90 2.45 -46.07
CA ASP A 454 -5.52 2.34 -46.54
C ASP A 454 -4.71 1.34 -45.69
N ASP A 455 -3.40 1.32 -45.88
CA ASP A 455 -2.45 0.40 -45.23
C ASP A 455 -2.01 0.85 -43.81
N THR A 456 -2.73 1.79 -43.17
CA THR A 456 -2.40 2.31 -41.82
C THR A 456 -2.07 1.21 -40.81
N SER A 457 -2.92 0.20 -40.67
CA SER A 457 -2.68 -0.92 -39.75
C SER A 457 -1.39 -1.69 -40.07
N ALA A 458 -1.17 -2.01 -41.35
CA ALA A 458 0.00 -2.78 -41.77
C ALA A 458 1.30 -2.01 -41.56
N GLN A 459 1.29 -0.71 -41.85
CA GLN A 459 2.43 0.19 -41.64
C GLN A 459 2.77 0.38 -40.16
N ALA A 460 1.77 0.46 -39.28
CA ALA A 460 2.00 0.52 -37.84
C ALA A 460 2.56 -0.80 -37.28
N GLN A 461 2.03 -1.94 -37.74
CA GLN A 461 2.49 -3.28 -37.32
C GLN A 461 3.92 -3.57 -37.79
N SER A 462 4.31 -3.13 -38.99
CA SER A 462 5.63 -3.41 -39.57
C SER A 462 6.79 -2.84 -38.74
N VAL A 463 6.55 -1.77 -37.99
CA VAL A 463 7.50 -1.14 -37.05
C VAL A 463 7.25 -1.53 -35.59
N GLY A 464 6.37 -2.51 -35.37
CA GLY A 464 6.12 -3.17 -34.09
C GLY A 464 5.26 -2.37 -33.11
N ALA A 465 4.27 -1.60 -33.59
CA ALA A 465 3.17 -1.18 -32.73
C ALA A 465 2.19 -2.34 -32.49
N LEU A 466 1.55 -2.35 -31.32
CA LEU A 466 0.33 -3.12 -31.13
C LEU A 466 -0.81 -2.38 -31.83
N VAL A 467 -1.55 -3.07 -32.69
CA VAL A 467 -2.64 -2.45 -33.45
C VAL A 467 -3.97 -3.08 -33.10
N LEU A 468 -4.93 -2.25 -32.70
CA LEU A 468 -6.34 -2.61 -32.63
C LEU A 468 -7.07 -1.93 -33.78
N ARG A 469 -8.00 -2.64 -34.42
CA ARG A 469 -8.78 -2.10 -35.52
C ARG A 469 -10.26 -2.14 -35.20
N HIS A 470 -10.96 -1.03 -35.39
CA HIS A 470 -12.42 -0.99 -35.35
C HIS A 470 -13.01 -1.50 -36.66
N GLU A 471 -14.18 -2.14 -36.58
CA GLU A 471 -14.93 -2.60 -37.76
C GLU A 471 -15.58 -1.44 -38.52
N VAL A 472 -15.96 -0.37 -37.81
CA VAL A 472 -16.57 0.84 -38.36
C VAL A 472 -15.87 2.07 -37.81
N ASN A 473 -15.90 3.19 -38.53
CA ASN A 473 -15.36 4.45 -38.03
C ASN A 473 -16.22 4.98 -36.88
N ARG A 474 -15.66 5.03 -35.67
CA ARG A 474 -16.33 5.46 -34.43
C ARG A 474 -15.85 6.83 -33.96
N GLY A 475 -14.75 7.33 -34.50
CA GLY A 475 -14.13 8.61 -34.17
C GLY A 475 -12.92 8.49 -33.24
N LYS A 476 -12.11 9.57 -33.25
CA LYS A 476 -10.87 9.70 -32.46
C LYS A 476 -11.08 9.44 -30.96
N GLY A 477 -12.14 9.98 -30.38
CA GLY A 477 -12.47 9.78 -28.97
C GLY A 477 -12.78 8.32 -28.65
N ALA A 478 -13.54 7.63 -29.50
CA ALA A 478 -13.80 6.19 -29.33
C ALA A 478 -12.53 5.34 -29.46
N ALA A 479 -11.61 5.72 -30.38
CA ALA A 479 -10.31 5.07 -30.52
C ALA A 479 -9.44 5.25 -29.27
N ILE A 480 -9.38 6.46 -28.69
CA ILE A 480 -8.65 6.72 -27.43
C ILE A 480 -9.26 5.91 -26.28
N LYS A 481 -10.59 5.89 -26.11
CA LYS A 481 -11.26 5.08 -25.07
C LYS A 481 -10.91 3.59 -25.20
N THR A 482 -10.92 3.07 -26.42
CA THR A 482 -10.56 1.67 -26.71
C THR A 482 -9.11 1.39 -26.33
N ALA A 483 -8.19 2.30 -26.67
CA ALA A 483 -6.79 2.18 -26.29
C ALA A 483 -6.62 2.18 -24.77
N PHE A 484 -7.23 3.13 -24.07
CA PHE A 484 -7.11 3.28 -22.63
C PHE A 484 -7.67 2.07 -21.87
N LYS A 485 -8.83 1.55 -22.31
CA LYS A 485 -9.36 0.29 -21.78
C LYS A 485 -8.37 -0.86 -21.97
N LYS A 486 -7.79 -1.01 -23.17
CA LYS A 486 -6.83 -2.08 -23.44
C LYS A 486 -5.55 -1.94 -22.61
N LEU A 487 -5.05 -0.72 -22.43
CA LEU A 487 -3.87 -0.45 -21.62
C LEU A 487 -4.11 -0.78 -20.14
N ALA A 488 -5.28 -0.45 -19.60
CA ALA A 488 -5.68 -0.83 -18.25
C ALA A 488 -5.71 -2.35 -18.06
N GLU A 489 -6.27 -3.10 -19.03
CA GLU A 489 -6.25 -4.58 -19.03
C GLU A 489 -4.83 -5.15 -19.08
N MET A 490 -3.87 -4.42 -19.67
CA MET A 490 -2.46 -4.80 -19.78
C MET A 490 -1.62 -4.32 -18.58
N GLY A 491 -2.23 -3.70 -17.57
CA GLY A 491 -1.53 -3.22 -16.36
C GLY A 491 -0.79 -1.89 -16.52
N TYR A 492 -0.97 -1.18 -17.63
CA TYR A 492 -0.42 0.17 -17.78
C TYR A 492 -1.16 1.14 -16.88
N THR A 493 -0.44 2.13 -16.35
CA THR A 493 -1.04 3.13 -15.45
C THR A 493 -1.41 4.41 -16.19
N HIS A 494 -0.67 4.76 -17.24
CA HIS A 494 -0.83 6.01 -17.97
C HIS A 494 -0.70 5.81 -19.49
N GLY A 495 -1.47 6.59 -20.23
CA GLY A 495 -1.39 6.71 -21.69
C GLY A 495 -0.95 8.11 -22.08
N ILE A 496 -0.01 8.20 -23.02
CA ILE A 496 0.35 9.43 -23.72
C ILE A 496 -0.27 9.39 -25.12
N THR A 497 -1.23 10.27 -25.41
CA THR A 497 -1.86 10.35 -26.72
C THR A 497 -1.03 11.20 -27.66
N LEU A 498 -0.84 10.74 -28.90
CA LEU A 498 -0.26 11.51 -30.01
C LEU A 498 -1.08 11.29 -31.29
N ASP A 499 -1.10 12.28 -32.18
CA ASP A 499 -1.76 12.17 -33.48
C ASP A 499 -0.88 11.37 -34.46
N GLY A 500 -1.52 10.54 -35.28
CA GLY A 500 -0.83 9.66 -36.24
C GLY A 500 -0.31 10.37 -37.50
N ASP A 501 -0.63 11.65 -37.68
CA ASP A 501 -0.24 12.47 -38.83
C ASP A 501 1.20 13.02 -38.73
N GLY A 502 1.82 12.92 -37.54
CA GLY A 502 3.19 13.35 -37.32
C GLY A 502 3.35 14.85 -37.05
N GLN A 503 2.28 15.56 -36.71
CA GLN A 503 2.33 16.97 -36.29
C GLN A 503 2.97 17.18 -34.91
N HIS A 504 3.00 16.13 -34.08
CA HIS A 504 3.62 16.15 -32.76
C HIS A 504 5.04 15.60 -32.80
N ASP A 505 5.97 16.34 -32.19
CA ASP A 505 7.38 15.97 -32.07
C ASP A 505 7.57 14.99 -30.89
N PRO A 506 7.88 13.70 -31.13
CA PRO A 506 8.02 12.71 -30.07
C PRO A 506 9.19 12.99 -29.12
N GLU A 507 10.17 13.83 -29.51
CA GLU A 507 11.27 14.26 -28.62
C GLU A 507 10.78 14.95 -27.34
N GLN A 508 9.50 15.36 -27.31
CA GLN A 508 8.89 16.06 -26.19
C GLN A 508 8.20 15.14 -25.20
N ILE A 509 8.08 13.84 -25.49
CA ILE A 509 7.54 12.83 -24.56
C ILE A 509 8.17 12.93 -23.15
N PRO A 510 9.49 13.13 -22.97
CA PRO A 510 10.09 13.30 -21.65
C PRO A 510 9.46 14.43 -20.80
N LEU A 511 9.01 15.54 -21.42
CA LEU A 511 8.36 16.64 -20.71
C LEU A 511 7.00 16.23 -20.13
N PHE A 512 6.28 15.36 -20.83
CA PHE A 512 5.01 14.81 -20.32
C PHE A 512 5.26 13.82 -19.19
N LEU A 513 6.29 12.97 -19.31
CA LEU A 513 6.67 12.02 -18.27
C LEU A 513 7.15 12.72 -16.98
N GLU A 514 7.81 13.86 -17.10
CA GLU A 514 8.18 14.71 -15.98
C GLU A 514 6.96 15.36 -15.34
N ALA A 515 6.08 15.97 -16.14
CA ALA A 515 4.85 16.60 -15.65
C ALA A 515 3.90 15.61 -14.96
N LEU A 516 3.86 14.34 -15.40
CA LEU A 516 3.11 13.27 -14.74
C LEU A 516 3.68 12.87 -13.37
N GLN A 517 4.93 13.20 -13.07
CA GLN A 517 5.56 12.92 -11.77
C GLN A 517 5.35 14.05 -10.75
N GLU A 518 4.76 15.18 -11.14
CA GLU A 518 4.37 16.25 -10.23
C GLU A 518 3.17 15.82 -9.37
N ASP A 519 3.15 16.22 -8.10
CA ASP A 519 2.06 15.89 -7.19
C ASP A 519 0.70 16.39 -7.70
N ALA A 520 -0.28 15.48 -7.55
CA ALA A 520 -1.70 15.67 -7.82
C ALA A 520 -2.06 16.04 -9.28
N VAL A 521 -1.16 15.89 -10.26
CA VAL A 521 -1.48 16.12 -11.68
C VAL A 521 -2.37 15.00 -12.23
N SER A 522 -3.56 15.36 -12.71
CA SER A 522 -4.55 14.40 -13.24
C SER A 522 -4.51 14.31 -14.77
N LEU A 523 -4.07 15.38 -15.44
CA LEU A 523 -3.96 15.44 -16.89
C LEU A 523 -2.88 16.45 -17.30
N VAL A 524 -2.03 16.05 -18.25
CA VAL A 524 -1.04 16.90 -18.90
C VAL A 524 -1.48 17.17 -20.34
N VAL A 525 -1.40 18.43 -20.78
CA VAL A 525 -1.73 18.85 -22.15
C VAL A 525 -0.57 19.63 -22.77
N GLY A 526 -0.23 19.32 -24.01
CA GLY A 526 0.76 20.08 -24.77
C GLY A 526 0.26 21.49 -25.10
N ASN A 527 1.14 22.47 -25.02
CA ASN A 527 0.89 23.88 -25.34
C ASN A 527 1.70 24.31 -26.58
N ARG A 528 1.06 24.34 -27.75
CA ARG A 528 1.69 24.77 -29.01
C ARG A 528 1.87 26.29 -29.10
N PHE A 529 1.17 27.07 -28.29
CA PHE A 529 1.31 28.54 -28.26
C PHE A 529 2.63 29.01 -27.64
N SER A 530 3.35 28.11 -26.97
CA SER A 530 4.72 28.39 -26.51
C SER A 530 5.71 28.61 -27.67
N ASN A 531 5.44 28.02 -28.84
CA ASN A 531 6.18 28.26 -30.07
C ASN A 531 5.23 28.18 -31.29
N PRO A 532 4.49 29.26 -31.60
CA PRO A 532 3.43 29.22 -32.60
C PRO A 532 3.95 29.29 -34.05
N ARG A 533 5.28 29.23 -34.28
CA ARG A 533 5.89 29.30 -35.60
C ARG A 533 5.35 28.16 -36.48
N GLY A 534 4.91 28.50 -37.69
CA GLY A 534 4.30 27.54 -38.63
C GLY A 534 2.77 27.36 -38.50
N MET A 535 2.12 27.75 -37.40
CA MET A 535 0.66 27.60 -37.26
C MET A 535 -0.10 28.62 -38.15
N PRO A 536 -1.05 28.18 -39.00
CA PRO A 536 -1.89 29.08 -39.80
C PRO A 536 -2.61 30.13 -38.95
N ARG A 537 -2.65 31.39 -39.40
CA ARG A 537 -3.18 32.54 -38.63
C ARG A 537 -4.63 32.32 -38.17
N VAL A 538 -5.47 31.74 -39.02
CA VAL A 538 -6.88 31.44 -38.71
C VAL A 538 -6.98 30.39 -37.61
N ARG A 539 -6.22 29.29 -37.70
CA ARG A 539 -6.18 28.21 -36.69
C ARG A 539 -5.67 28.75 -35.35
N ARG A 540 -4.68 29.65 -35.37
CA ARG A 540 -4.16 30.32 -34.18
C ARG A 540 -5.24 31.14 -33.46
N LEU A 541 -6.01 31.94 -34.20
CA LEU A 541 -7.09 32.75 -33.64
C LEU A 541 -8.20 31.88 -33.04
N VAL A 542 -8.67 30.87 -33.79
CA VAL A 542 -9.74 29.96 -33.34
C VAL A 542 -9.31 29.19 -32.10
N ASN A 543 -8.11 28.60 -32.09
CA ASN A 543 -7.60 27.85 -30.96
C ASN A 543 -7.39 28.73 -29.72
N ALA A 544 -6.93 29.98 -29.89
CA ALA A 544 -6.75 30.91 -28.78
C ALA A 544 -8.10 31.28 -28.14
N SER A 545 -9.10 31.60 -28.96
CA SER A 545 -10.47 31.90 -28.50
C SER A 545 -11.11 30.70 -27.78
N MET A 546 -10.98 29.50 -28.34
CA MET A 546 -11.48 28.28 -27.70
C MET A 546 -10.73 27.96 -26.40
N SER A 547 -9.40 28.11 -26.38
CA SER A 547 -8.61 27.86 -25.17
C SER A 547 -8.94 28.84 -24.05
N TRP A 548 -9.22 30.11 -24.38
CA TRP A 548 -9.71 31.11 -23.43
C TRP A 548 -11.07 30.72 -22.85
N LEU A 549 -12.03 30.33 -23.68
CA LEU A 549 -13.36 29.91 -23.25
C LEU A 549 -13.29 28.67 -22.35
N ILE A 550 -12.53 27.66 -22.75
CA ILE A 550 -12.35 26.42 -21.97
C ILE A 550 -11.63 26.70 -20.65
N SER A 551 -10.61 27.57 -20.64
CA SER A 551 -9.94 27.98 -19.39
C SER A 551 -10.92 28.62 -18.40
N ARG A 552 -11.85 29.45 -18.89
CA ARG A 552 -12.91 30.05 -18.06
C ARG A 552 -13.87 29.02 -17.50
N ILE A 553 -14.31 28.07 -18.32
CA ILE A 553 -15.22 26.98 -17.90
C ILE A 553 -14.54 26.08 -16.86
N CYS A 554 -13.28 25.71 -17.10
CA CYS A 554 -12.49 24.87 -16.19
C CYS A 554 -11.99 25.60 -14.94
N ARG A 555 -12.09 26.95 -14.89
CA ARG A 555 -11.48 27.81 -13.87
C ARG A 555 -9.99 27.52 -13.64
N THR A 556 -9.30 27.09 -14.70
CA THR A 556 -7.87 26.77 -14.68
C THR A 556 -7.25 27.23 -16.00
N SER A 557 -5.97 27.60 -15.96
CA SER A 557 -5.28 28.09 -17.16
C SER A 557 -4.94 26.92 -18.09
N ILE A 558 -5.57 26.88 -19.27
CA ILE A 558 -5.32 25.88 -20.32
C ILE A 558 -4.99 26.65 -21.60
N PRO A 559 -3.72 26.98 -21.85
CA PRO A 559 -3.31 27.82 -22.97
C PRO A 559 -3.56 27.21 -24.35
N ASP A 560 -3.65 25.88 -24.45
CA ASP A 560 -3.96 25.16 -25.68
C ASP A 560 -4.91 23.99 -25.39
N SER A 561 -6.22 24.24 -25.47
CA SER A 561 -7.24 23.20 -25.21
C SER A 561 -7.38 22.19 -26.35
N GLN A 562 -6.77 22.44 -27.51
CA GLN A 562 -6.98 21.70 -28.75
C GLN A 562 -5.77 20.83 -29.14
N CYS A 563 -4.81 20.66 -28.24
CA CYS A 563 -3.62 19.84 -28.50
C CYS A 563 -3.94 18.36 -28.25
N GLY A 564 -3.68 17.50 -29.24
CA GLY A 564 -3.85 16.04 -29.13
C GLY A 564 -2.74 15.35 -28.36
N PHE A 565 -1.60 16.03 -28.16
CA PHE A 565 -0.49 15.55 -27.35
C PHE A 565 -0.81 15.72 -25.86
N ARG A 566 -1.20 14.61 -25.21
CA ARG A 566 -1.66 14.62 -23.81
C ARG A 566 -1.15 13.42 -23.06
N ALA A 567 -1.11 13.52 -21.74
CA ALA A 567 -0.80 12.40 -20.87
C ALA A 567 -1.77 12.33 -19.70
N MET A 568 -2.32 11.15 -19.41
CA MET A 568 -3.25 10.95 -18.30
C MET A 568 -3.30 9.47 -17.89
N ALA A 569 -3.82 9.21 -16.69
CA ALA A 569 -4.02 7.85 -16.20
C ALA A 569 -5.00 7.07 -17.10
N VAL A 570 -4.76 5.77 -17.30
CA VAL A 570 -5.60 4.95 -18.21
C VAL A 570 -7.01 4.71 -17.67
N ASP A 571 -7.14 4.77 -16.35
CA ASP A 571 -8.38 4.62 -15.58
C ASP A 571 -9.01 5.98 -15.23
N ASN A 572 -8.49 7.08 -15.80
CA ASN A 572 -8.99 8.42 -15.50
C ASN A 572 -10.52 8.48 -15.74
N PRO A 573 -11.34 8.78 -14.71
CA PRO A 573 -12.79 8.78 -14.85
C PRO A 573 -13.30 9.73 -15.94
N ALA A 574 -12.62 10.86 -16.16
CA ALA A 574 -12.98 11.81 -17.23
C ALA A 574 -12.83 11.19 -18.63
N VAL A 575 -11.82 10.35 -18.83
CA VAL A 575 -11.58 9.61 -20.10
C VAL A 575 -12.71 8.63 -20.35
N LEU A 576 -13.10 7.88 -19.31
CA LEU A 576 -14.06 6.77 -19.41
C LEU A 576 -15.52 7.25 -19.44
N GLN A 577 -15.83 8.36 -18.75
CA GLN A 577 -17.20 8.91 -18.67
C GLN A 577 -17.55 9.88 -19.79
N ALA A 578 -16.55 10.39 -20.53
CA ALA A 578 -16.78 11.27 -21.66
C ALA A 578 -17.68 10.58 -22.70
N LYS A 579 -18.79 11.25 -23.06
CA LYS A 579 -19.82 10.73 -23.96
C LYS A 579 -19.51 11.03 -25.44
N SER A 580 -18.63 11.97 -25.72
CA SER A 580 -18.22 12.32 -27.07
C SER A 580 -17.23 11.31 -27.65
N ASP A 581 -17.34 11.04 -28.95
CA ASP A 581 -16.52 10.03 -29.63
C ASP A 581 -15.62 10.62 -30.73
N HIS A 582 -15.74 11.91 -31.05
CA HIS A 582 -14.95 12.59 -32.09
C HIS A 582 -13.99 13.62 -31.48
N TYR A 583 -13.59 14.66 -32.24
CA TYR A 583 -12.64 15.68 -31.80
C TYR A 583 -13.10 16.48 -30.56
N ASP A 584 -14.40 16.53 -30.29
CA ASP A 584 -14.98 17.15 -29.10
C ASP A 584 -14.68 16.38 -27.80
N TYR A 585 -14.31 15.10 -27.90
CA TYR A 585 -13.89 14.25 -26.76
C TYR A 585 -12.76 14.89 -25.94
N GLU A 586 -11.72 15.38 -26.61
CA GLU A 586 -10.56 15.96 -25.94
C GLU A 586 -10.95 17.18 -25.10
N THR A 587 -11.88 17.99 -25.60
CA THR A 587 -12.39 19.13 -24.82
C THR A 587 -13.24 18.67 -23.64
N GLU A 588 -14.10 17.67 -23.85
CA GLU A 588 -14.92 17.08 -22.78
C GLU A 588 -14.07 16.57 -21.62
N VAL A 589 -12.99 15.82 -21.92
CA VAL A 589 -12.08 15.27 -20.91
C VAL A 589 -11.44 16.38 -20.06
N LEU A 590 -11.06 17.53 -20.67
CA LEU A 590 -10.53 18.67 -19.91
C LEU A 590 -11.57 19.23 -18.93
N ILE A 591 -12.82 19.41 -19.39
CA ILE A 591 -13.89 19.95 -18.55
C ILE A 591 -14.26 18.99 -17.42
N LEU A 592 -14.40 17.69 -17.73
CA LEU A 592 -14.68 16.66 -16.73
C LEU A 592 -13.55 16.56 -15.69
N THR A 593 -12.29 16.62 -16.12
CA THR A 593 -11.13 16.63 -15.21
C THR A 593 -11.18 17.83 -14.27
N ALA A 594 -11.44 19.03 -14.80
CA ALA A 594 -11.53 20.24 -13.98
C ALA A 594 -12.73 20.21 -13.00
N ARG A 595 -13.88 19.68 -13.42
CA ARG A 595 -15.06 19.50 -12.56
C ARG A 595 -14.81 18.53 -11.41
N ALA A 596 -14.03 17.48 -11.67
CA ALA A 596 -13.56 16.56 -10.64
C ALA A 596 -12.45 17.17 -9.74
N LYS A 597 -12.14 18.47 -9.89
CA LYS A 597 -11.05 19.18 -9.20
C LYS A 597 -9.66 18.60 -9.47
N GLY A 598 -9.49 17.88 -10.59
CA GLY A 598 -8.20 17.38 -11.02
C GLY A 598 -7.29 18.51 -11.50
N LYS A 599 -5.99 18.43 -11.19
CA LYS A 599 -4.99 19.43 -11.61
C LYS A 599 -4.61 19.16 -13.07
N ILE A 600 -4.79 20.17 -13.92
CA ILE A 600 -4.41 20.14 -15.35
C ILE A 600 -3.09 20.90 -15.52
N ARG A 601 -2.08 20.24 -16.07
CA ARG A 601 -0.74 20.81 -16.30
C ARG A 601 -0.50 21.02 -17.80
N SER A 602 -0.01 22.20 -18.18
CA SER A 602 0.36 22.49 -19.58
C SER A 602 1.87 22.48 -19.80
N VAL A 603 2.35 21.72 -20.79
CA VAL A 603 3.79 21.62 -21.14
C VAL A 603 4.08 22.21 -22.52
N PRO A 604 5.17 22.94 -22.73
CA PRO A 604 5.46 23.55 -24.04
C PRO A 604 5.74 22.49 -25.11
N VAL A 605 5.05 22.55 -26.25
CA VAL A 605 5.27 21.61 -27.37
C VAL A 605 5.56 22.33 -28.70
N LYS A 606 6.40 21.72 -29.54
CA LYS A 606 6.66 22.11 -30.93
C LYS A 606 5.63 21.44 -31.82
N THR A 607 5.19 22.13 -32.86
CA THR A 607 4.31 21.54 -33.88
C THR A 607 5.06 21.52 -35.21
N ILE A 608 5.00 20.39 -35.89
CA ILE A 608 5.55 20.22 -37.24
C ILE A 608 4.39 20.43 -38.21
N TYR A 609 4.34 21.58 -38.88
CA TYR A 609 3.34 21.86 -39.91
C TYR A 609 3.94 21.61 -41.30
N ARG A 610 3.41 20.63 -42.03
CA ARG A 610 3.69 20.37 -43.47
C ARG A 610 2.47 20.78 -44.32
N ASP A 611 2.47 20.46 -45.62
CA ASP A 611 1.37 20.74 -46.59
C ASP A 611 0.07 19.96 -46.32
N GLU A 612 -0.23 19.65 -45.06
CA GLU A 612 -1.35 18.83 -44.64
C GLU A 612 -2.67 19.63 -44.61
N VAL A 613 -3.72 19.00 -45.15
CA VAL A 613 -5.09 19.54 -45.09
C VAL A 613 -5.74 19.10 -43.78
N SER A 614 -6.20 20.07 -42.98
CA SER A 614 -6.89 19.81 -41.71
C SER A 614 -8.11 18.89 -41.90
N LYS A 615 -8.13 17.76 -41.18
CA LYS A 615 -9.28 16.82 -41.13
C LYS A 615 -10.48 17.36 -40.32
N ILE A 616 -10.34 18.51 -39.66
CA ILE A 616 -11.42 19.20 -38.94
C ILE A 616 -12.36 19.88 -39.94
N HIS A 617 -13.66 19.64 -39.81
CA HIS A 617 -14.71 20.32 -40.58
C HIS A 617 -15.28 21.50 -39.77
N PRO A 618 -14.93 22.76 -40.12
CA PRO A 618 -15.17 23.93 -39.25
C PRO A 618 -16.62 24.07 -38.79
N VAL A 619 -17.60 23.87 -39.66
CA VAL A 619 -19.02 24.03 -39.31
C VAL A 619 -19.53 22.88 -38.46
N ARG A 620 -19.27 21.63 -38.87
CA ARG A 620 -19.78 20.43 -38.19
C ARG A 620 -19.19 20.27 -36.80
N ASP A 621 -17.89 20.50 -36.66
CA ASP A 621 -17.19 20.33 -35.38
C ASP A 621 -17.48 21.49 -34.43
N THR A 622 -17.72 22.71 -34.93
CA THR A 622 -18.24 23.82 -34.12
C THR A 622 -19.63 23.53 -33.56
N VAL A 623 -20.54 22.96 -34.36
CA VAL A 623 -21.89 22.56 -33.88
C VAL A 623 -21.79 21.48 -32.80
N ARG A 624 -20.89 20.50 -32.95
CA ARG A 624 -20.63 19.48 -31.92
C ARG A 624 -20.13 20.09 -30.62
N PHE A 625 -19.22 21.05 -30.71
CA PHE A 625 -18.71 21.80 -29.56
C PHE A 625 -19.82 22.57 -28.82
N PHE A 626 -20.70 23.27 -29.53
CA PHE A 626 -21.83 23.94 -28.86
C PHE A 626 -22.82 22.95 -28.23
N LYS A 627 -23.07 21.79 -28.86
CA LYS A 627 -23.86 20.72 -28.25
C LYS A 627 -23.19 20.14 -27.00
N LEU A 628 -21.86 20.01 -27.00
CA LEU A 628 -21.09 19.61 -25.83
C LEU A 628 -21.28 20.59 -24.68
N LEU A 629 -21.11 21.89 -24.94
CA LEU A 629 -21.31 22.94 -23.94
C LEU A 629 -22.72 23.00 -23.38
N TRP A 630 -23.74 22.60 -24.16
CA TRP A 630 -25.11 22.56 -23.68
C TRP A 630 -25.42 21.31 -22.84
N ARG A 631 -24.70 20.21 -23.09
CA ARG A 631 -24.83 18.93 -22.34
C ARG A 631 -24.12 18.95 -20.99
N ILE A 632 -23.06 19.73 -20.90
CA ILE A 632 -22.13 19.83 -19.76
C ILE A 632 -22.55 20.99 -18.89
#